data_AF-A0A920M6C4-F1
#
_entry.id   AF-A0A920M6C4-F1
#
_cell.length_a   1.000
_cell.length_b   1.000
_cell.length_c   1.000
_cell.angle_alpha   90.00
_cell.angle_beta   90.00
_cell.angle_gamma   90.00
#
_symmetry.space_group_name_H-M   'P 1'
#
loop_
_entity.id
_entity.type
_entity.pdbx_description
1 polymer ?
#
loop_
_entity_poly.entity_id
_entity_poly.type
_entity_poly.pdbx_seq_one_letter_code
_entity_poly.pdbx_strand_id
1 'polypeptide(L)'
;MILGSALFGLNPGGRIACCGVVSQYDTSSPEPGPKGIPGLLVNKSIRMEGFLVFDFAAKYEDATSKIIEWIESGKLKVLTDEVHGLVCTRSFCRSVIGRQYRN
;
A
#
# COMPACT_ATOMS: atom_id res chain seq x y z
N MET A 1 3.57 -4.09 -14.70
CA MET A 1 3.11 -4.35 -13.32
C MET A 1 4.07 -3.75 -12.30
N ILE A 2 3.56 -2.91 -11.39
CA ILE A 2 4.36 -2.15 -10.40
C ILE A 2 5.17 -3.07 -9.47
N LEU A 3 4.55 -4.14 -8.94
CA LEU A 3 5.20 -5.10 -8.05
C LEU A 3 6.37 -5.83 -8.72
N GLY A 4 6.19 -6.26 -9.98
CA GLY A 4 7.21 -6.94 -10.76
C GLY A 4 8.47 -6.08 -10.92
N SER A 5 8.32 -4.80 -11.24
CA SER A 5 9.44 -3.87 -11.34
C SER A 5 10.14 -3.63 -10.01
N ALA A 6 9.39 -3.49 -8.91
CA ALA A 6 9.96 -3.30 -7.57
C ALA A 6 10.79 -4.51 -7.10
N LEU A 7 10.37 -5.73 -7.43
CA LEU A 7 11.07 -6.98 -7.10
C LEU A 7 12.49 -7.04 -7.68
N PHE A 8 12.69 -6.56 -8.93
CA PHE A 8 14.02 -6.55 -9.55
C PHE A 8 14.99 -5.61 -8.82
N GLY A 9 14.50 -4.50 -8.28
CA GLY A 9 15.29 -3.51 -7.53
C GLY A 9 15.55 -3.86 -6.06
N LEU A 10 15.00 -4.96 -5.54
CA LEU A 10 15.16 -5.31 -4.12
C LEU A 10 16.58 -5.79 -3.80
N ASN A 11 17.11 -5.38 -2.64
CA ASN A 11 18.38 -5.89 -2.10
C ASN A 11 18.22 -7.33 -1.57
N PRO A 12 19.31 -8.13 -1.52
CA PRO A 12 19.30 -9.42 -0.82
C PRO A 12 18.84 -9.27 0.63
N GLY A 13 18.00 -10.18 1.12
CA GLY A 13 17.38 -10.11 2.44
C GLY A 13 16.21 -9.12 2.56
N GLY A 14 15.76 -8.54 1.43
CA GLY A 14 14.67 -7.57 1.42
C GLY A 14 13.33 -8.15 1.88
N ARG A 15 12.42 -7.25 2.28
CA ARG A 15 11.09 -7.60 2.79
C ARG A 15 10.02 -6.86 2.02
N ILE A 16 8.96 -7.57 1.64
CA ILE A 16 7.80 -7.03 0.94
C ILE A 16 6.57 -7.31 1.79
N ALA A 17 5.91 -6.24 2.25
CA ALA A 17 4.66 -6.32 2.98
C ALA A 17 3.49 -6.02 2.02
N CYS A 18 2.67 -7.02 1.73
CA CYS A 18 1.56 -6.92 0.79
C CYS A 18 0.28 -6.53 1.53
N CYS A 19 -0.12 -5.26 1.43
CA CYS A 19 -1.33 -4.72 2.06
C CYS A 19 -2.57 -4.67 1.12
N GLY A 20 -2.38 -4.82 -0.18
CA GLY A 20 -3.46 -4.76 -1.16
C GLY A 20 -2.98 -4.80 -2.61
N VAL A 21 -3.92 -4.82 -3.54
CA VAL A 21 -3.68 -4.95 -5.00
C VAL A 21 -4.48 -3.92 -5.79
N VAL A 22 -4.40 -2.64 -5.40
CA VAL A 22 -5.22 -1.55 -5.97
C VAL A 22 -5.17 -1.49 -7.50
N SER A 23 -3.97 -1.69 -8.08
CA SER A 23 -3.75 -1.69 -9.52
C SER A 23 -4.43 -2.85 -10.29
N GLN A 24 -5.02 -3.82 -9.60
CA GLN A 24 -5.68 -4.97 -10.21
C GLN A 24 -7.21 -4.98 -9.99
N TYR A 25 -7.78 -4.01 -9.26
CA TYR A 25 -9.22 -4.01 -8.99
C TYR A 25 -10.08 -3.72 -10.24
N ASP A 26 -9.58 -2.91 -11.18
CA ASP A 26 -10.35 -2.45 -12.35
C ASP A 26 -10.26 -3.37 -13.58
N THR A 27 -9.65 -4.56 -13.47
CA THR A 27 -9.45 -5.47 -14.61
C THR A 27 -10.38 -6.67 -14.55
N SER A 28 -11.26 -6.82 -15.54
CA SER A 28 -12.10 -8.02 -15.75
C SER A 28 -11.30 -9.25 -16.17
N SER A 29 -10.07 -9.05 -16.65
CA SER A 29 -9.09 -10.09 -16.96
C SER A 29 -7.78 -9.76 -16.23
N PRO A 30 -7.53 -10.33 -15.04
CA PRO A 30 -6.29 -10.10 -14.33
C PRO A 30 -5.10 -10.63 -15.14
N GLU A 31 -4.13 -9.76 -15.39
CA GLU A 31 -2.88 -10.15 -16.05
C GLU A 31 -2.14 -11.22 -15.22
N PRO A 32 -1.49 -12.20 -15.86
CA PRO A 32 -0.71 -13.22 -15.16
C PRO A 32 0.35 -12.58 -14.25
N GLY A 33 0.52 -13.14 -13.06
CA GLY A 33 1.52 -12.68 -12.08
C GLY A 33 2.95 -12.56 -12.69
N PRO A 34 3.82 -11.71 -12.13
CA PRO A 34 5.15 -11.49 -12.68
C PRO A 34 5.92 -12.82 -12.81
N LYS A 35 6.46 -13.10 -13.99
CA LYS A 35 7.22 -14.34 -14.23
C LYS A 35 8.52 -14.32 -13.41
N GLY A 36 8.88 -15.46 -12.82
CA GLY A 36 10.16 -15.64 -12.12
C GLY A 36 10.19 -15.23 -10.65
N ILE A 37 9.05 -14.89 -10.03
CA ILE A 37 9.00 -14.54 -8.59
C ILE A 37 9.66 -15.59 -7.70
N PRO A 38 9.36 -16.90 -7.80
CA PRO A 38 9.96 -17.89 -6.90
C PRO A 38 11.49 -17.92 -6.99
N GLY A 39 12.04 -17.83 -8.21
CA GLY A 39 13.49 -17.80 -8.42
C GLY A 39 14.15 -16.56 -7.81
N LEU A 40 13.48 -15.41 -7.90
CA LEU A 40 13.97 -14.14 -7.34
C LEU A 40 13.91 -14.12 -5.81
N LEU A 41 12.84 -14.67 -5.23
CA LEU A 41 12.69 -14.81 -3.78
C LEU A 41 13.80 -15.69 -3.20
N VAL A 42 14.11 -16.80 -3.88
CA VAL A 42 15.17 -17.73 -3.46
C VAL A 42 16.56 -17.12 -3.65
N ASN A 43 16.87 -16.56 -4.83
CA ASN A 43 18.20 -16.01 -5.11
C ASN A 43 18.58 -14.87 -4.18
N LYS A 44 17.61 -14.03 -3.81
CA LYS A 44 17.85 -12.86 -2.97
C LYS A 44 17.41 -13.07 -1.52
N SER A 45 17.01 -14.28 -1.12
CA SER A 45 16.51 -14.57 0.24
C SER A 45 15.47 -13.55 0.72
N ILE A 46 14.46 -13.27 -0.11
CA ILE A 46 13.45 -12.24 0.13
C ILE A 46 12.26 -12.84 0.89
N ARG A 47 11.73 -12.10 1.87
CA ARG A 47 10.45 -12.41 2.53
C ARG A 47 9.33 -11.57 1.90
N MET A 48 8.34 -12.24 1.33
CA MET A 48 7.09 -11.62 0.87
C MET A 48 5.94 -12.13 1.73
N GLU A 49 5.19 -11.22 2.34
CA GLU A 49 4.15 -11.56 3.31
C GLU A 49 2.93 -10.66 3.12
N GLY A 50 1.76 -11.28 2.96
CA GLY A 50 0.48 -10.59 3.02
C GLY A 50 0.08 -10.35 4.46
N PHE A 51 -0.53 -9.20 4.72
CA PHE A 51 -1.12 -8.91 6.01
C PHE A 51 -2.42 -8.14 5.83
N LEU A 52 -3.41 -8.43 6.67
CA LEU A 52 -4.60 -7.60 6.81
C LEU A 52 -4.48 -6.77 8.08
N VAL A 53 -5.00 -5.54 8.03
CA VAL A 53 -5.02 -4.67 9.21
C VAL A 53 -5.72 -5.36 10.39
N PHE A 54 -6.78 -6.13 10.09
CA PHE A 54 -7.58 -6.87 11.07
C PHE A 54 -6.80 -7.95 11.82
N ASP A 55 -5.71 -8.49 11.24
CA ASP A 55 -4.86 -9.48 11.90
C ASP A 55 -4.13 -8.87 13.11
N PHE A 56 -4.05 -7.55 13.18
CA PHE A 56 -3.38 -6.79 14.24
C PHE A 56 -4.35 -5.99 15.11
N ALA A 57 -5.63 -6.39 15.17
CA ALA A 57 -6.66 -5.70 15.97
C ALA A 57 -6.25 -5.43 17.42
N ALA A 58 -5.56 -6.39 18.07
CA ALA A 58 -5.07 -6.24 19.44
C ALA A 58 -4.03 -5.11 19.61
N LYS A 59 -3.41 -4.63 18.52
CA LYS A 59 -2.40 -3.57 18.54
C LYS A 59 -2.96 -2.20 18.17
N TYR A 60 -4.27 -2.09 17.91
CA TYR A 60 -4.87 -0.85 17.41
C TYR A 60 -4.75 0.30 18.42
N GLU A 61 -5.01 0.05 19.70
CA GLU A 61 -4.96 1.08 20.75
C GLU A 61 -3.52 1.62 20.93
N ASP A 62 -2.54 0.71 20.99
CA ASP A 62 -1.12 1.06 21.09
C ASP A 62 -0.64 1.84 19.85
N ALA A 63 -1.05 1.40 18.66
CA ALA A 63 -0.68 2.05 17.41
C ALA A 63 -1.28 3.45 17.32
N THR A 64 -2.56 3.61 17.70
CA THR A 64 -3.27 4.89 17.69
C THR A 64 -2.59 5.89 18.61
N SER A 65 -2.27 5.48 19.83
CA SER A 65 -1.60 6.34 20.83
C SER A 65 -0.25 6.86 20.31
N LYS A 66 0.56 5.99 19.69
CA LYS A 66 1.86 6.37 19.11
C LYS A 66 1.73 7.29 17.90
N ILE A 67 0.73 7.05 17.05
CA ILE A 67 0.47 7.90 15.88
C ILE A 67 0.07 9.31 16.34
N ILE A 68 -0.79 9.42 17.35
CA ILE A 68 -1.18 10.72 17.94
C ILE A 68 0.06 11.45 18.47
N GLU A 69 0.92 10.76 19.22
CA GLU A 69 2.18 11.35 19.72
C GLU A 69 3.07 11.87 18.58
N TRP A 70 3.17 11.15 17.45
CA TRP A 70 3.93 11.61 16.29
C TRP A 70 3.33 12.82 15.59
N ILE A 71 1.99 12.94 15.59
CA ILE A 71 1.30 14.11 15.04
C ILE A 71 1.55 15.32 15.95
N GLU A 72 1.36 15.16 17.25
CA GLU A 72 1.56 16.23 18.24
C GLU A 72 3.02 16.70 18.31
N SER A 73 3.97 15.76 18.20
CA SER A 73 5.41 16.07 18.15
C SER A 73 5.89 16.62 16.80
N GLY A 74 5.01 16.73 15.80
CA GLY A 74 5.33 17.22 14.46
C GLY A 74 6.20 16.27 13.61
N LYS A 75 6.42 15.04 14.08
CA LYS A 75 7.17 13.99 13.34
C LYS A 75 6.35 13.38 12.20
N LEU A 76 5.02 13.48 12.27
CA LEU A 76 4.10 13.01 11.23
C LEU A 76 3.23 14.16 10.73
N LYS A 77 3.33 14.46 9.43
CA LYS A 77 2.45 15.43 8.76
C LYS A 77 1.24 14.71 8.18
N VAL A 78 0.05 15.05 8.68
CA VAL A 78 -1.22 14.53 8.14
C VAL A 78 -1.63 15.36 6.93
N LEU A 79 -1.84 14.69 5.79
CA LEU A 79 -2.39 15.30 4.58
C LEU A 79 -3.78 14.72 4.35
N THR A 80 -4.81 15.55 4.47
CA THR A 80 -6.20 15.15 4.29
C THR A 80 -6.78 15.89 3.08
N ASP A 81 -7.40 15.14 2.16
CA ASP A 81 -8.21 15.72 1.08
C ASP A 81 -9.67 15.75 1.56
N GLU A 82 -10.10 16.92 2.06
CA GLU A 82 -11.44 17.11 2.62
C GLU A 82 -12.43 17.51 1.53
N VAL A 83 -13.55 16.79 1.47
CA VAL A 83 -14.62 17.07 0.52
C VAL A 83 -15.94 17.16 1.26
N HIS A 84 -16.63 18.30 1.13
CA HIS A 84 -17.88 18.54 1.84
C HIS A 84 -19.11 18.16 0.99
N GLY A 85 -20.06 17.47 1.64
CA GLY A 85 -21.35 17.10 1.07
C GLY A 85 -21.41 15.66 0.55
N LEU A 86 -22.48 14.95 0.87
CA LEU A 86 -22.67 13.53 0.52
C LEU A 86 -22.74 13.29 -1.00
N VAL A 87 -23.09 14.31 -1.79
CA VAL A 87 -23.16 14.25 -3.26
C VAL A 87 -21.78 14.15 -3.91
N CYS A 88 -20.72 14.48 -3.17
CA CYS A 88 -19.33 14.44 -3.66
C CYS A 88 -18.71 13.03 -3.72
N THR A 89 -19.52 11.96 -3.72
CA THR A 89 -19.03 10.58 -3.94
C THR A 89 -18.17 10.46 -5.22
N ARG A 90 -18.39 11.33 -6.22
CA ARG A 90 -17.56 11.39 -7.45
C ARG A 90 -16.09 11.75 -7.18
N SER A 91 -15.81 12.47 -6.10
CA SER A 91 -14.46 12.84 -5.65
C SER A 91 -13.68 11.62 -5.16
N PHE A 92 -14.35 10.62 -4.58
CA PHE A 92 -13.74 9.35 -4.23
C PHE A 92 -13.22 8.60 -5.46
N CYS A 93 -14.03 8.49 -6.53
CA CYS A 93 -13.56 7.92 -7.80
C CYS A 93 -12.34 8.67 -8.36
N ARG A 94 -12.29 10.00 -8.22
CA ARG A 94 -11.13 10.80 -8.66
C ARG A 94 -9.86 10.53 -7.85
N SER A 95 -9.99 10.25 -6.56
CA SER A 95 -8.87 9.87 -5.70
C SER A 95 -8.33 8.48 -6.07
N VAL A 96 -9.22 7.51 -6.26
CA VAL A 96 -8.88 6.13 -6.64
C VAL A 96 -8.29 6.04 -8.06
N ILE A 97 -8.82 6.80 -9.02
CA ILE A 97 -8.38 6.79 -10.44
C ILE A 97 -7.14 7.69 -10.67
N GLY A 98 -6.72 8.44 -9.64
CA GLY A 98 -5.41 9.08 -9.59
C GLY A 98 -5.43 10.59 -9.87
N ARG A 99 -5.14 11.34 -8.81
CA ARG A 99 -4.44 12.64 -8.86
C ARG A 99 -2.92 12.47 -8.67
N GLN A 100 -2.39 11.26 -8.88
CA GLN A 100 -0.99 10.88 -8.63
C GLN A 100 0.03 11.42 -9.65
N TYR A 101 -0.38 12.24 -10.62
CA TYR A 101 0.52 12.86 -11.61
C TYR A 101 0.06 14.29 -11.94
N ARG A 102 0.42 15.25 -11.09
CA ARG A 102 0.50 16.65 -11.50
C ARG A 102 1.46 17.38 -10.58
N ASN A 103 2.69 17.57 -11.08
CA ASN A 103 3.55 18.68 -10.66
C ASN A 103 2.89 20.00 -11.07
#